data_AF-A0A089J839-F1
#
_entry.id   AF-A0A089J839-F1
#
_cell.length_a   1.000
_cell.length_b   1.000
_cell.length_c   1.000
_cell.angle_alpha   90.00
_cell.angle_beta   90.00
_cell.angle_gamma   90.00
#
_symmetry.space_group_name_H-M   'P 1'
#
loop_
_entity.id
_entity.type
_entity.pdbx_description
1 polymer ?
#
loop_
_entity_poly.entity_id
_entity_poly.type
_entity_poly.pdbx_seq_one_letter_code
_entity_poly.pdbx_strand_id
1 'polypeptide(L)'
;MYEWIKDRCLLEYNAKQERFELDMLTGFYKNRLTMDKPPSGMTVLGQYFIASSVLDDESFAQVIPVQDEEFRAILMEQVAPHFTVVREAGHEGVIESLFLEQLRPESKILFEETKTGILPVIQDLYRHKDMSSHYHGGKRQLIHYPVNLKLLTPYDAPDVQELQTLLRKFYFKSGGESSLMPFGWMFEDSLRNSALLRFLAGFVPYVTMLVDADSNEVVVLRMGENELSYTLELNSAKPQLPRRHNNYLYLDMGIGLVFVVDLAGQPPVVDWKDLRAKQGYYLPEDSDFADFDHETAAPIPEGIGLFFDSDFTKAMVEAVNRELRLINALGGK
;
A
#
# COMPACT_ATOMS: atom_id res chain seq x y z
N MET A 1 -19.37 -18.88 12.81
CA MET A 1 -18.38 -17.77 12.84
C MET A 1 -17.99 -17.55 14.30
N TYR A 2 -16.72 -17.27 14.60
CA TYR A 2 -16.25 -17.13 15.99
C TYR A 2 -16.78 -15.84 16.62
N GLU A 3 -17.06 -15.83 17.93
CA GLU A 3 -17.67 -14.69 18.63
C GLU A 3 -16.83 -13.40 18.58
N TRP A 4 -15.51 -13.55 18.47
CA TRP A 4 -14.55 -12.44 18.40
C TRP A 4 -14.35 -11.89 16.98
N ILE A 5 -15.11 -12.39 16.00
CA ILE A 5 -15.16 -11.90 14.63
C ILE A 5 -16.50 -11.21 14.41
N LYS A 6 -16.48 -10.01 13.82
CA LYS A 6 -17.72 -9.30 13.46
C LYS A 6 -18.37 -9.98 12.26
N ASP A 7 -19.70 -10.03 12.28
CA ASP A 7 -20.55 -10.64 11.24
C ASP A 7 -20.96 -9.65 10.12
N ARG A 8 -20.34 -8.47 10.10
CA ARG A 8 -20.63 -7.40 9.15
C ARG A 8 -19.37 -6.69 8.68
N CYS A 9 -19.44 -6.14 7.47
CA CYS A 9 -18.48 -5.19 6.94
C CYS A 9 -19.18 -3.87 6.64
N LEU A 10 -18.43 -2.77 6.61
CA LEU A 10 -18.97 -1.48 6.17
C LEU A 10 -18.91 -1.38 4.64
N LEU A 11 -19.94 -0.77 4.06
CA LEU A 11 -19.99 -0.40 2.66
C LEU A 11 -20.07 1.12 2.57
N GLU A 12 -19.18 1.71 1.79
CA GLU A 12 -19.17 3.14 1.50
C GLU A 12 -19.51 3.35 0.04
N TYR A 13 -20.47 4.23 -0.24
CA TYR A 13 -20.85 4.55 -1.60
C TYR A 13 -20.07 5.76 -2.06
N ASN A 14 -19.27 5.59 -3.10
CA ASN A 14 -18.54 6.70 -3.67
C ASN A 14 -19.23 7.16 -4.97
N ALA A 15 -19.65 8.43 -4.95
CA ALA A 15 -20.28 9.08 -6.10
C ALA A 15 -19.29 9.90 -6.92
N LYS A 16 -18.08 10.13 -6.40
CA LYS A 16 -17.06 10.99 -6.97
C LYS A 16 -15.83 10.18 -7.34
N GLN A 17 -15.28 10.48 -8.50
CA GLN A 17 -14.01 9.92 -8.89
C GLN A 17 -12.90 10.58 -8.05
N GLU A 18 -12.08 9.78 -7.37
CA GLU A 18 -10.83 10.28 -6.75
C GLU A 18 -9.98 10.98 -7.81
N ARG A 19 -9.19 12.01 -7.50
CA ARG A 19 -8.32 12.64 -8.51
C ARG A 19 -6.86 12.28 -8.28
N PHE A 20 -6.13 12.10 -9.37
CA PHE A 20 -4.70 11.88 -9.32
C PHE A 20 -3.96 13.22 -9.22
N GLU A 21 -3.26 13.43 -8.11
CA GLU A 21 -2.43 14.62 -7.88
C GLU A 21 -0.96 14.32 -8.12
N LEU A 22 -0.36 15.04 -9.08
CA LEU A 22 1.01 14.82 -9.57
C LEU A 22 2.07 15.70 -8.91
N ASP A 23 1.64 16.73 -8.16
CA ASP A 23 2.51 17.68 -7.47
C ASP A 23 3.40 17.01 -6.41
N MET A 24 3.10 15.76 -6.03
CA MET A 24 3.90 14.97 -5.09
C MET A 24 5.25 14.45 -5.63
N LEU A 25 5.58 14.64 -6.92
CA LEU A 25 6.80 14.05 -7.52
C LEU A 25 8.01 14.98 -7.59
N THR A 26 7.86 16.28 -7.32
CA THR A 26 8.97 17.24 -7.37
C THR A 26 9.59 17.44 -5.98
N GLY A 27 10.92 17.57 -5.91
CA GLY A 27 11.62 17.87 -4.64
C GLY A 27 11.97 16.65 -3.78
N PHE A 28 11.77 15.44 -4.29
CA PHE A 28 12.22 14.22 -3.62
C PHE A 28 13.75 14.18 -3.47
N TYR A 29 14.23 13.85 -2.28
CA TYR A 29 15.63 13.57 -2.02
C TYR A 29 15.79 12.25 -1.25
N LYS A 30 16.97 11.65 -1.38
CA LYS A 30 17.36 10.47 -0.60
C LYS A 30 18.83 10.57 -0.22
N ASN A 31 19.09 10.78 1.08
CA ASN A 31 20.44 10.96 1.61
C ASN A 31 20.86 9.74 2.42
N ARG A 32 22.10 9.29 2.24
CA ARG A 32 22.68 8.23 3.07
C ARG A 32 23.23 8.84 4.36
N LEU A 33 22.93 8.19 5.47
CA LEU A 33 23.45 8.51 6.79
C LEU A 33 24.60 7.57 7.16
N THR A 34 25.56 8.08 7.92
CA THR A 34 26.66 7.29 8.48
C THR A 34 26.36 6.92 9.91
N MET A 35 26.38 5.62 10.22
CA MET A 35 26.22 5.09 11.58
C MET A 35 27.57 4.60 12.10
N ASP A 36 28.28 5.48 12.81
CA ASP A 36 29.67 5.25 13.24
C ASP A 36 29.78 4.26 14.42
N LYS A 37 28.70 4.09 15.18
CA LYS A 37 28.71 3.26 16.39
C LYS A 37 27.78 2.05 16.23
N PRO A 38 28.26 0.84 16.57
CA PRO A 38 27.36 -0.30 16.71
C PRO A 38 26.39 -0.08 17.90
N PRO A 39 25.24 -0.76 17.90
CA PRO A 39 24.30 -0.67 19.01
C PRO A 39 24.93 -1.23 20.28
N SER A 40 24.77 -0.54 21.41
CA SER A 40 25.26 -1.00 22.71
C SER A 40 24.32 -2.00 23.41
N GLY A 41 23.12 -2.19 22.86
CA GLY A 41 22.08 -3.07 23.39
C GLY A 41 20.88 -3.10 22.45
N MET A 42 19.81 -3.77 22.87
CA MET A 42 18.55 -3.86 22.13
C MET A 42 17.41 -3.32 23.00
N THR A 43 16.65 -2.37 22.49
CA THR A 43 15.43 -1.90 23.17
C THR A 43 14.22 -2.72 22.71
N VAL A 44 13.09 -2.58 23.40
CA VAL A 44 11.82 -3.20 22.99
C VAL A 44 11.39 -2.73 21.58
N LEU A 45 11.64 -1.46 21.26
CA LEU A 45 11.36 -0.86 19.95
C LEU A 45 12.30 -1.38 18.87
N GLY A 46 13.61 -1.43 19.17
CA GLY A 46 14.61 -2.04 18.30
C GLY A 46 14.25 -3.48 17.98
N GLN A 47 13.90 -4.28 19.00
CA GLN A 47 13.51 -5.68 18.83
C GLN A 47 12.25 -5.82 17.97
N TYR A 48 11.26 -4.94 18.13
CA TYR A 48 10.07 -4.92 17.28
C TYR A 48 10.41 -4.67 15.81
N PHE A 49 11.20 -3.63 15.50
CA PHE A 49 11.46 -3.24 14.12
C PHE A 49 12.42 -4.19 13.39
N ILE A 50 13.43 -4.75 14.05
CA ILE A 50 14.37 -5.65 13.38
C ILE A 50 13.84 -7.10 13.23
N ALA A 51 12.70 -7.42 13.84
CA ALA A 51 12.17 -8.78 13.90
C ALA A 51 12.06 -9.43 12.53
N SER A 52 11.53 -8.72 11.53
CA SER A 52 11.41 -9.22 10.17
C SER A 52 12.79 -9.53 9.56
N SER A 53 13.76 -8.62 9.70
CA SER A 53 15.12 -8.86 9.20
C SER A 53 15.85 -10.02 9.88
N VAL A 54 15.44 -10.41 11.10
CA VAL A 54 16.01 -11.55 11.83
C VAL A 54 15.30 -12.86 11.48
N LEU A 55 13.97 -12.83 11.34
CA LEU A 55 13.12 -14.03 11.28
C LEU A 55 12.62 -14.39 9.87
N ASP A 56 12.63 -13.43 8.95
CA ASP A 56 12.13 -13.59 7.57
C ASP A 56 13.30 -13.62 6.57
N ASP A 57 13.87 -12.45 6.25
CA ASP A 57 14.97 -12.32 5.28
C ASP A 57 15.99 -11.27 5.72
N GLU A 58 17.27 -11.66 5.83
CA GLU A 58 18.37 -10.77 6.21
C GLU A 58 18.61 -9.65 5.17
N SER A 59 18.11 -9.83 3.95
CA SER A 59 18.17 -8.84 2.86
C SER A 59 16.97 -7.88 2.83
N PHE A 60 15.99 -8.05 3.73
CA PHE A 60 14.80 -7.21 3.77
C PHE A 60 15.14 -5.75 4.04
N ALA A 61 14.72 -4.87 3.14
CA ALA A 61 14.79 -3.43 3.31
C ALA A 61 13.54 -2.93 4.04
N GLN A 62 13.72 -2.35 5.22
CA GLN A 62 12.63 -1.78 5.99
C GLN A 62 12.49 -0.29 5.69
N VAL A 63 11.25 0.16 5.47
CA VAL A 63 10.91 1.57 5.33
C VAL A 63 10.03 1.98 6.49
N ILE A 64 10.48 2.95 7.28
CA ILE A 64 9.77 3.44 8.46
C ILE A 64 9.39 4.91 8.21
N PRO A 65 8.10 5.24 8.08
CA PRO A 65 7.63 6.62 8.02
C PRO A 65 8.06 7.44 9.25
N VAL A 66 8.50 8.67 9.02
CA VAL A 66 8.89 9.62 10.07
C VAL A 66 7.75 10.59 10.31
N GLN A 67 7.12 10.48 11.48
CA GLN A 67 5.93 11.28 11.83
C GLN A 67 6.26 12.68 12.38
N ASP A 68 7.43 12.83 12.98
CA ASP A 68 7.99 14.08 13.51
C ASP A 68 9.46 13.87 13.93
N GLU A 69 10.13 14.98 14.28
CA GLU A 69 11.54 14.96 14.68
C GLU A 69 11.78 14.19 15.98
N GLU A 70 10.81 14.18 16.91
CA GLU A 70 10.91 13.39 18.16
C GLU A 70 10.94 11.89 17.82
N PHE A 71 10.03 11.44 16.97
CA PHE A 71 10.01 10.04 16.55
C PHE A 71 11.24 9.69 15.72
N ARG A 72 11.71 10.61 14.86
CA ARG A 72 12.97 10.45 14.13
C ARG A 72 14.13 10.23 15.09
N ALA A 73 14.26 11.04 16.13
CA ALA A 73 15.34 10.92 17.11
C ALA A 73 15.31 9.54 17.81
N ILE A 74 14.13 9.06 18.19
CA ILE A 74 13.94 7.74 18.78
C ILE A 74 14.39 6.63 17.81
N LEU A 75 14.00 6.70 16.54
CA LEU A 75 14.42 5.72 15.53
C LEU A 75 15.94 5.75 15.31
N MET A 76 16.53 6.94 15.24
CA MET A 76 17.96 7.12 15.04
C MET A 76 18.80 6.61 16.23
N GLU A 77 18.25 6.67 17.44
CA GLU A 77 18.89 6.15 18.65
C GLU A 77 18.69 4.64 18.83
N GLN A 78 17.47 4.14 18.63
CA GLN A 78 17.09 2.79 19.08
C GLN A 78 16.99 1.75 17.96
N VAL A 79 16.83 2.17 16.71
CA VAL A 79 16.57 1.26 15.58
C VAL A 79 17.68 1.35 14.54
N ALA A 80 17.98 2.55 14.05
CA ALA A 80 18.96 2.79 13.00
C ALA A 80 20.36 2.19 13.27
N PRO A 81 20.90 2.19 14.52
CA PRO A 81 22.22 1.63 14.78
C PRO A 81 22.32 0.14 14.45
N HIS A 82 21.19 -0.58 14.42
CA HIS A 82 21.15 -2.01 14.10
C HIS A 82 21.43 -2.32 12.62
N PHE A 83 21.49 -1.32 11.74
CA PHE A 83 21.68 -1.47 10.30
C PHE A 83 22.99 -0.83 9.82
N THR A 84 23.54 -1.33 8.71
CA THR A 84 24.76 -0.75 8.09
C THR A 84 24.43 0.28 7.02
N VAL A 85 23.23 0.22 6.44
CA VAL A 85 22.75 1.16 5.44
C VAL A 85 21.50 1.84 5.97
N VAL A 86 21.66 3.11 6.35
CA VAL A 86 20.56 3.98 6.76
C VAL A 86 20.46 5.11 5.75
N ARG A 87 19.27 5.34 5.22
CA ARG A 87 18.99 6.47 4.34
C ARG A 87 17.73 7.18 4.80
N GLU A 88 17.73 8.49 4.70
CA GLU A 88 16.54 9.32 4.92
C GLU A 88 16.04 9.83 3.58
N ALA A 89 14.73 9.81 3.39
CA ALA A 89 14.08 10.35 2.22
C ALA A 89 12.95 11.28 2.61
N GLY A 90 12.64 12.20 1.70
CA GLY A 90 11.64 13.22 1.95
C GLY A 90 11.44 14.15 0.76
N HIS A 91 10.53 15.10 0.94
CA HIS A 91 10.20 16.13 -0.04
C HIS A 91 10.37 17.52 0.57
N GLU A 92 10.89 18.47 -0.21
CA GLU A 92 11.03 19.88 0.18
C GLU A 92 11.74 20.13 1.53
N GLY A 93 12.70 19.25 1.88
CA GLY A 93 13.45 19.32 3.14
C GLY A 93 12.73 18.75 4.37
N VAL A 94 11.51 18.21 4.20
CA VAL A 94 10.79 17.46 5.23
C VAL A 94 11.16 15.99 5.09
N ILE A 95 11.68 15.39 6.16
CA ILE A 95 12.00 13.96 6.19
C ILE A 95 10.71 13.17 6.41
N GLU A 96 10.39 12.29 5.48
CA GLU A 96 9.16 11.50 5.50
C GLU A 96 9.41 10.04 5.83
N SER A 97 10.61 9.51 5.59
CA SER A 97 10.89 8.09 5.77
C SER A 97 12.36 7.78 6.02
N LEU A 98 12.61 6.75 6.83
CA LEU A 98 13.90 6.09 6.97
C LEU A 98 13.89 4.74 6.25
N PHE A 99 14.92 4.52 5.43
CA PHE A 99 15.21 3.25 4.78
C PHE A 99 16.34 2.59 5.55
N LEU A 100 16.08 1.39 6.05
CA LEU A 100 16.98 0.59 6.86
C LEU A 100 17.26 -0.71 6.11
N GLU A 101 18.51 -0.91 5.72
CA GLU A 101 18.96 -2.03 4.91
C GLU A 101 20.18 -2.68 5.58
N GLN A 102 20.34 -3.99 5.37
CA GLN A 102 21.51 -4.77 5.82
C GLN A 102 21.66 -4.76 7.35
N LEU A 103 20.91 -5.64 8.02
CA LEU A 103 21.00 -5.83 9.46
C LEU A 103 22.44 -6.20 9.85
N ARG A 104 22.96 -5.56 10.89
CA ARG A 104 24.29 -5.89 11.45
C ARG A 104 24.26 -7.28 12.10
N PRO A 105 25.29 -8.12 11.91
CA PRO A 105 25.37 -9.43 12.53
C PRO A 105 25.26 -9.40 14.06
N GLU A 106 25.84 -8.38 14.71
CA GLU A 106 25.79 -8.20 16.17
C GLU A 106 24.36 -7.95 16.66
N SER A 107 23.52 -7.29 15.85
CA SER A 107 22.11 -7.05 16.17
C SER A 107 21.30 -8.33 16.24
N LYS A 108 21.65 -9.36 15.45
CA LYS A 108 21.00 -10.67 15.50
C LYS A 108 21.29 -11.38 16.83
N ILE A 109 22.53 -11.31 17.29
CA ILE A 109 22.93 -11.84 18.61
C ILE A 109 22.16 -11.10 19.71
N LEU A 110 22.15 -9.77 19.67
CA LEU A 110 21.41 -8.94 20.62
C LEU A 110 19.91 -9.26 20.62
N PHE A 111 19.30 -9.51 19.45
CA PHE A 111 17.89 -9.88 19.33
C PHE A 111 17.58 -11.18 20.09
N GLU A 112 18.44 -12.19 19.96
CA GLU A 112 18.26 -13.50 20.59
C GLU A 112 18.50 -13.45 22.11
N GLU A 113 19.49 -12.67 22.55
CA GLU A 113 19.87 -12.52 23.95
C GLU A 113 18.88 -11.65 24.74
N THR A 114 18.31 -10.63 24.11
CA THR A 114 17.43 -9.66 24.77
C THR A 114 16.05 -10.24 25.00
N LYS A 115 15.63 -10.30 26.27
CA LYS A 115 14.30 -10.79 26.68
C LYS A 115 13.41 -9.62 27.08
N THR A 116 12.66 -9.09 26.13
CA THR A 116 11.65 -8.06 26.39
C THR A 116 10.24 -8.66 26.40
N GLY A 117 9.25 -7.88 26.86
CA GLY A 117 7.83 -8.26 26.80
C GLY A 117 7.28 -8.41 25.37
N ILE A 118 7.96 -7.89 24.33
CA ILE A 118 7.52 -8.00 22.94
C ILE A 118 7.91 -9.32 22.27
N LEU A 119 8.88 -10.06 22.82
CA LEU A 119 9.38 -11.27 22.18
C LEU A 119 8.28 -12.34 21.93
N PRO A 120 7.34 -12.63 22.86
CA PRO A 120 6.24 -13.54 22.58
C PRO A 120 5.27 -13.05 21.49
N VAL A 121 5.09 -11.73 21.37
CA VAL A 121 4.27 -11.11 20.31
C VAL A 121 4.93 -11.33 18.94
N ILE A 122 6.25 -11.13 18.86
CA ILE A 122 7.02 -11.35 17.63
C ILE A 122 7.03 -12.83 17.25
N GLN A 123 7.28 -13.73 18.20
CA GLN A 123 7.26 -15.17 17.94
C GLN A 123 5.88 -15.67 17.52
N ASP A 124 4.83 -15.05 18.05
CA ASP A 124 3.47 -15.33 17.62
C ASP A 124 3.20 -14.77 16.22
N LEU A 125 3.74 -13.62 15.83
CA LEU A 125 3.66 -13.10 14.46
C LEU A 125 4.38 -14.02 13.46
N TYR A 126 5.54 -14.56 13.82
CA TYR A 126 6.38 -15.43 12.97
C TYR A 126 6.46 -16.87 13.52
N ARG A 127 5.36 -17.64 13.46
CA ARG A 127 5.29 -19.00 14.05
C ARG A 127 6.10 -20.03 13.29
N HIS A 128 6.37 -19.78 12.01
CA HIS A 128 7.16 -20.64 11.14
C HIS A 128 8.39 -19.88 10.64
N LYS A 129 9.50 -20.60 10.49
CA LYS A 129 10.79 -20.05 10.03
C LYS A 129 11.07 -20.32 8.55
N ASP A 130 10.23 -21.10 7.88
CA ASP A 130 10.40 -21.45 6.48
C ASP A 130 9.36 -20.72 5.63
N MET A 131 9.84 -19.69 4.94
CA MET A 131 9.06 -18.80 4.06
C MET A 131 8.90 -19.37 2.64
N SER A 132 9.68 -20.40 2.28
CA SER A 132 9.85 -20.83 0.89
C SER A 132 8.58 -21.42 0.26
N SER A 133 7.64 -21.90 1.08
CA SER A 133 6.38 -22.50 0.65
C SER A 133 5.20 -21.51 0.59
N HIS A 134 5.34 -20.29 1.13
CA HIS A 134 4.21 -19.37 1.29
C HIS A 134 3.97 -18.49 0.06
N TYR A 135 4.97 -18.24 -0.79
CA TYR A 135 4.75 -17.52 -2.05
C TYR A 135 4.17 -18.43 -3.13
N HIS A 136 2.86 -18.61 -3.09
CA HIS A 136 2.11 -19.14 -4.23
C HIS A 136 2.05 -18.01 -5.24
N GLY A 137 2.87 -18.07 -6.31
CA GLY A 137 2.95 -17.03 -7.34
C GLY A 137 1.67 -16.80 -8.16
N GLY A 138 0.50 -17.21 -7.65
CA GLY A 138 -0.82 -16.98 -8.20
C GLY A 138 -1.61 -15.94 -7.40
N LYS A 139 -2.66 -15.41 -8.03
CA LYS A 139 -3.60 -14.49 -7.37
C LYS A 139 -4.39 -15.24 -6.30
N ARG A 140 -4.24 -14.83 -5.03
CA ARG A 140 -5.01 -15.35 -3.90
C ARG A 140 -6.41 -14.73 -3.86
N GLN A 141 -7.41 -15.52 -3.45
CA GLN A 141 -8.74 -15.01 -3.13
C GLN A 141 -8.80 -14.73 -1.62
N LEU A 142 -8.88 -13.47 -1.23
CA LEU A 142 -8.86 -13.07 0.19
C LEU A 142 -10.27 -12.76 0.70
N ILE A 143 -10.61 -13.34 1.86
CA ILE A 143 -11.82 -13.06 2.63
C ILE A 143 -11.42 -12.22 3.83
N HIS A 144 -12.16 -11.15 4.12
CA HIS A 144 -11.81 -10.23 5.19
C HIS A 144 -12.69 -10.46 6.41
N TYR A 145 -12.06 -10.59 7.57
CA TYR A 145 -12.73 -10.83 8.85
C TYR A 145 -12.38 -9.71 9.84
N PRO A 146 -13.29 -8.74 10.05
CA PRO A 146 -13.09 -7.70 11.05
C PRO A 146 -13.07 -8.29 12.46
N VAL A 147 -12.06 -7.91 13.24
CA VAL A 147 -11.84 -8.43 14.59
C VAL A 147 -12.56 -7.57 15.62
N ASN A 148 -13.25 -8.20 16.56
CA ASN A 148 -13.80 -7.53 17.74
C ASN A 148 -12.76 -7.51 18.87
N LEU A 149 -11.86 -6.54 18.83
CA LEU A 149 -10.75 -6.40 19.78
C LEU A 149 -11.20 -6.29 21.25
N LYS A 150 -12.43 -5.81 21.50
CA LYS A 150 -13.00 -5.69 22.86
C LYS A 150 -13.26 -7.04 23.54
N LEU A 151 -13.33 -8.12 22.76
CA LEU A 151 -13.53 -9.49 23.27
C LEU A 151 -12.20 -10.21 23.52
N LEU A 152 -11.07 -9.59 23.19
CA LEU A 152 -9.75 -10.15 23.43
C LEU A 152 -9.25 -9.75 24.82
N THR A 153 -8.62 -10.69 25.52
CA THR A 153 -7.98 -10.39 26.80
C THR A 153 -6.76 -9.50 26.58
N PRO A 154 -6.56 -8.40 27.34
CA PRO A 154 -5.39 -7.54 27.18
C PRO A 154 -4.07 -8.30 27.29
N TYR A 155 -3.05 -7.87 26.54
CA TYR A 155 -1.68 -8.36 26.70
C TYR A 155 -0.94 -7.47 27.70
N ASP A 156 -0.53 -8.05 28.83
CA ASP A 156 0.15 -7.33 29.91
C ASP A 156 1.55 -7.93 30.11
N ALA A 157 2.57 -7.14 29.80
CA ALA A 157 3.97 -7.50 29.95
C ALA A 157 4.81 -6.22 30.17
N PRO A 158 6.02 -6.34 30.75
CA PRO A 158 6.92 -5.20 30.92
C PRO A 158 7.22 -4.50 29.60
N ASP A 159 7.38 -3.17 29.65
CA ASP A 159 7.80 -2.29 28.54
C ASP A 159 6.86 -2.24 27.33
N VAL A 160 5.75 -2.98 27.36
CA VAL A 160 4.77 -3.05 26.27
C VAL A 160 3.93 -1.78 26.16
N GLN A 161 3.53 -1.18 27.28
CA GLN A 161 2.65 -0.01 27.26
C GLN A 161 3.30 1.21 26.60
N GLU A 162 4.60 1.41 26.85
CA GLU A 162 5.38 2.46 26.21
C GLU A 162 5.50 2.19 24.71
N LEU A 163 5.82 0.94 24.32
CA LEU A 163 5.87 0.55 22.91
C LEU A 163 4.51 0.74 22.22
N GLN A 164 3.40 0.33 22.83
CA GLN A 164 2.05 0.52 22.30
C GLN A 164 1.73 2.00 22.09
N THR A 165 2.15 2.87 23.01
CA THR A 165 1.98 4.33 22.88
C THR A 165 2.76 4.87 21.69
N LEU A 166 4.02 4.45 21.53
CA LEU A 166 4.85 4.82 20.39
C LEU A 166 4.30 4.30 19.06
N LEU A 167 3.91 3.02 18.99
CA LEU A 167 3.36 2.42 17.79
C LEU A 167 2.01 3.02 17.40
N ARG A 168 1.19 3.44 18.37
CA ARG A 168 -0.03 4.20 18.09
C ARG A 168 0.28 5.51 17.39
N LYS A 169 1.25 6.28 17.90
CA LYS A 169 1.71 7.51 17.25
C LYS A 169 2.27 7.22 15.86
N PHE A 170 3.05 6.15 15.71
CA PHE A 170 3.67 5.76 14.44
C PHE A 170 2.65 5.40 13.36
N TYR A 171 1.71 4.50 13.66
CA TYR A 171 0.77 3.96 12.68
C TYR A 171 -0.41 4.88 12.40
N PHE A 172 -0.84 5.69 13.37
CA PHE A 172 -2.18 6.29 13.33
C PHE A 172 -2.23 7.81 13.42
N LYS A 173 -1.12 8.54 13.67
CA LYS A 173 -1.15 10.01 13.85
C LYS A 173 -1.83 10.79 12.70
N SER A 174 -1.85 10.23 11.49
CA SER A 174 -2.38 10.89 10.28
C SER A 174 -3.52 10.10 9.61
N GLY A 175 -4.33 9.35 10.37
CA GLY A 175 -5.36 8.48 9.77
C GLY A 175 -4.76 7.28 9.03
N GLY A 176 -3.51 6.94 9.37
CA GLY A 176 -2.73 5.94 8.66
C GLY A 176 -3.35 4.55 8.77
N GLU A 177 -3.12 3.77 7.73
CA GLU A 177 -3.32 2.33 7.74
C GLU A 177 -1.97 1.65 7.69
N SER A 178 -1.89 0.49 8.32
CA SER A 178 -0.69 -0.36 8.24
C SER A 178 -1.09 -1.82 8.17
N SER A 179 -0.15 -2.65 7.75
CA SER A 179 -0.36 -4.07 7.60
C SER A 179 0.80 -4.85 8.18
N LEU A 180 0.47 -5.94 8.85
CA LEU A 180 1.44 -6.97 9.25
C LEU A 180 1.14 -8.23 8.48
N MET A 181 2.18 -8.98 8.14
CA MET A 181 2.06 -10.27 7.45
C MET A 181 2.43 -11.36 8.46
N PRO A 182 1.44 -12.00 9.10
CA PRO A 182 1.72 -13.12 9.99
C PRO A 182 2.14 -14.36 9.20
N PHE A 183 2.96 -15.20 9.83
CA PHE A 183 3.44 -16.45 9.23
C PHE A 183 3.06 -17.64 10.09
N GLY A 184 2.49 -18.67 9.43
CA GLY A 184 2.00 -19.87 10.11
C GLY A 184 0.68 -19.67 10.86
N TRP A 185 -0.14 -18.73 10.43
CA TRP A 185 -1.45 -18.48 11.02
C TRP A 185 -2.54 -19.16 10.22
N MET A 186 -3.35 -19.96 10.91
CA MET A 186 -4.59 -20.52 10.39
C MET A 186 -5.78 -19.80 11.03
N PHE A 187 -6.81 -19.52 10.25
CA PHE A 187 -8.00 -18.85 10.76
C PHE A 187 -8.85 -19.80 11.63
N GLU A 188 -8.55 -19.78 12.93
CA GLU A 188 -9.10 -20.67 13.96
C GLU A 188 -9.51 -19.90 15.22
N ASP A 189 -10.42 -20.47 16.04
CA ASP A 189 -10.88 -19.84 17.29
C ASP A 189 -9.73 -19.57 18.27
N SER A 190 -8.68 -20.39 18.22
CA SER A 190 -7.49 -20.28 19.05
C SER A 190 -6.76 -18.94 18.90
N LEU A 191 -6.90 -18.27 17.74
CA LEU A 191 -6.28 -16.97 17.48
C LEU A 191 -6.75 -15.88 18.43
N ARG A 192 -7.93 -15.99 19.07
CA ARG A 192 -8.32 -15.02 20.12
C ARG A 192 -7.33 -14.93 21.28
N ASN A 193 -6.53 -15.99 21.48
CA ASN A 193 -5.51 -16.07 22.51
C ASN A 193 -4.12 -15.67 22.01
N SER A 194 -3.98 -15.31 20.73
CA SER A 194 -2.74 -14.82 20.11
C SER A 194 -2.13 -13.70 20.93
N ALA A 195 -0.84 -13.80 21.24
CA ALA A 195 -0.09 -12.74 21.90
C ALA A 195 -0.12 -11.47 21.04
N LEU A 196 0.01 -11.61 19.72
CA LEU A 196 -0.08 -10.50 18.77
C LEU A 196 -1.45 -9.82 18.77
N LEU A 197 -2.55 -10.54 18.57
CA LEU A 197 -3.87 -9.90 18.52
C LEU A 197 -4.21 -9.20 19.83
N ARG A 198 -3.85 -9.81 20.96
CA ARG A 198 -4.04 -9.21 22.29
C ARG A 198 -3.15 -7.98 22.52
N PHE A 199 -1.93 -7.97 21.97
CA PHE A 199 -1.04 -6.81 21.98
C PHE A 199 -1.61 -5.68 21.11
N LEU A 200 -2.08 -5.97 19.89
CA LEU A 200 -2.69 -5.00 19.00
C LEU A 200 -3.98 -4.40 19.61
N ALA A 201 -4.78 -5.22 20.29
CA ALA A 201 -5.99 -4.77 20.99
C ALA A 201 -5.74 -3.66 22.03
N GLY A 202 -4.51 -3.51 22.52
CA GLY A 202 -4.13 -2.46 23.47
C GLY A 202 -4.04 -1.05 22.85
N PHE A 203 -3.87 -0.92 21.54
CA PHE A 203 -3.65 0.41 20.92
C PHE A 203 -4.21 0.59 19.51
N VAL A 204 -4.47 -0.49 18.78
CA VAL A 204 -5.04 -0.44 17.42
C VAL A 204 -6.56 -0.30 17.51
N PRO A 205 -7.16 0.72 16.87
CA PRO A 205 -8.62 0.89 16.89
C PRO A 205 -9.36 -0.24 16.16
N TYR A 206 -8.89 -0.61 14.96
CA TYR A 206 -9.51 -1.64 14.13
C TYR A 206 -8.46 -2.57 13.51
N VAL A 207 -8.75 -3.87 13.58
CA VAL A 207 -7.98 -4.92 12.90
C VAL A 207 -8.91 -5.71 12.00
N THR A 208 -8.46 -5.98 10.78
CA THR A 208 -9.11 -6.89 9.83
C THR A 208 -8.12 -7.96 9.42
N MET A 209 -8.51 -9.23 9.53
CA MET A 209 -7.72 -10.35 9.04
C MET A 209 -8.10 -10.65 7.59
N LEU A 210 -7.11 -10.72 6.70
CA LEU A 210 -7.30 -11.16 5.33
C LEU A 210 -6.87 -12.63 5.27
N VAL A 211 -7.84 -13.49 5.00
CA VAL A 211 -7.69 -14.94 5.02
C VAL A 211 -7.80 -15.48 3.61
N ASP A 212 -6.85 -16.29 3.21
CA ASP A 212 -6.88 -16.98 1.94
C ASP A 212 -8.04 -18.00 1.91
N ALA A 213 -8.90 -17.91 0.91
CA ALA A 213 -10.13 -18.70 0.82
C ALA A 213 -9.85 -20.20 0.62
N ASP A 214 -8.74 -20.54 -0.01
CA ASP A 214 -8.40 -21.91 -0.38
C ASP A 214 -7.67 -22.65 0.76
N SER A 215 -6.74 -21.96 1.42
CA SER A 215 -5.89 -22.53 2.47
C SER A 215 -6.36 -22.23 3.89
N ASN A 216 -7.25 -21.26 4.07
CA ASN A 216 -7.65 -20.73 5.39
C ASN A 216 -6.48 -20.10 6.18
N GLU A 217 -5.38 -19.78 5.50
CA GLU A 217 -4.22 -19.07 6.06
C GLU A 217 -4.57 -17.59 6.28
N VAL A 218 -4.18 -17.03 7.43
CA VAL A 218 -4.22 -15.57 7.63
C VAL A 218 -2.97 -14.99 6.96
N VAL A 219 -3.17 -14.19 5.92
CA VAL A 219 -2.07 -13.66 5.08
C VAL A 219 -1.68 -12.24 5.50
N VAL A 220 -2.67 -11.43 5.90
CA VAL A 220 -2.45 -10.04 6.28
C VAL A 220 -3.34 -9.68 7.47
N LEU A 221 -2.77 -8.93 8.41
CA LEU A 221 -3.50 -8.17 9.42
C LEU A 221 -3.47 -6.71 9.01
N ARG A 222 -4.60 -6.20 8.51
CA ARG A 222 -4.76 -4.77 8.23
C ARG A 222 -5.17 -4.06 9.52
N MET A 223 -4.49 -2.98 9.84
CA MET A 223 -4.69 -2.14 11.02
C MET A 223 -5.03 -0.73 10.56
N GLY A 224 -6.02 -0.09 11.17
CA GLY A 224 -6.44 1.26 10.79
C GLY A 224 -7.09 2.03 11.93
N GLU A 225 -7.13 3.36 11.77
CA GLU A 225 -7.94 4.23 12.64
C GLU A 225 -9.44 4.06 12.42
N ASN A 226 -9.83 3.63 11.22
CA ASN A 226 -11.21 3.42 10.82
C ASN A 226 -11.49 1.93 10.57
N GLU A 227 -12.75 1.53 10.78
CA GLU A 227 -13.21 0.20 10.42
C GLU A 227 -13.12 0.04 8.90
N LEU A 228 -12.65 -1.11 8.42
CA LEU A 228 -12.54 -1.35 6.99
C LEU A 228 -13.90 -1.18 6.32
N SER A 229 -13.96 -0.26 5.36
CA SER A 229 -15.06 -0.09 4.43
C SER A 229 -14.70 -0.67 3.07
N TYR A 230 -15.71 -1.16 2.36
CA TYR A 230 -15.60 -1.46 0.95
C TYR A 230 -16.28 -0.37 0.16
N THR A 231 -15.51 0.29 -0.70
CA THR A 231 -16.01 1.31 -1.59
C THR A 231 -16.78 0.69 -2.75
N LEU A 232 -18.04 1.07 -2.89
CA LEU A 232 -18.88 0.78 -4.04
C LEU A 232 -18.96 2.03 -4.91
N GLU A 233 -18.22 2.00 -6.02
CA GLU A 233 -18.24 3.05 -7.03
C GLU A 233 -19.59 3.11 -7.74
N LEU A 234 -20.31 4.22 -7.55
CA LEU A 234 -21.53 4.50 -8.28
C LEU A 234 -21.22 4.78 -9.75
N ASN A 235 -22.22 4.66 -10.62
CA ASN A 235 -22.02 4.90 -12.05
C ASN A 235 -21.52 6.32 -12.37
N SER A 236 -21.75 7.30 -11.48
CA SER A 236 -21.24 8.66 -11.60
C SER A 236 -19.72 8.78 -11.36
N ALA A 237 -19.11 7.84 -10.65
CA ALA A 237 -17.68 7.83 -10.36
C ALA A 237 -16.87 6.97 -11.34
N LYS A 238 -17.55 6.11 -12.12
CA LYS A 238 -16.92 5.27 -13.14
C LYS A 238 -16.47 6.09 -14.34
N PRO A 239 -15.39 5.67 -15.02
CA PRO A 239 -14.99 6.29 -16.27
C PRO A 239 -16.15 6.28 -17.27
N GLN A 240 -16.38 7.42 -17.91
CA GLN A 240 -17.39 7.59 -18.95
C GLN A 240 -17.00 6.84 -20.23
N LEU A 241 -18.00 6.57 -21.09
CA LEU A 241 -17.75 5.89 -22.36
C LEU A 241 -16.87 6.75 -23.28
N PRO A 242 -15.98 6.13 -24.09
CA PRO A 242 -15.18 6.85 -25.08
C PRO A 242 -16.03 7.74 -25.99
N ARG A 243 -15.55 8.94 -26.28
CA ARG A 243 -16.19 9.86 -27.25
C ARG A 243 -15.23 10.29 -28.33
N ARG A 244 -15.75 10.44 -29.55
CA ARG A 244 -14.98 10.92 -30.71
C ARG A 244 -15.37 12.36 -31.03
N HIS A 245 -14.38 13.22 -31.25
CA HIS A 245 -14.56 14.56 -31.80
C HIS A 245 -13.53 14.80 -32.90
N ASN A 246 -14.00 15.07 -34.11
CA ASN A 246 -13.16 15.13 -35.32
C ASN A 246 -12.33 13.83 -35.50
N ASN A 247 -11.00 13.98 -35.58
CA ASN A 247 -10.05 12.88 -35.71
C ASN A 247 -9.57 12.36 -34.35
N TYR A 248 -10.05 12.90 -33.23
CA TYR A 248 -9.57 12.51 -31.90
C TYR A 248 -10.57 11.61 -31.19
N LEU A 249 -10.05 10.57 -30.54
CA LEU A 249 -10.77 9.75 -29.58
C LEU A 249 -10.33 10.11 -28.17
N TYR A 250 -11.31 10.42 -27.32
CA TYR A 250 -11.14 10.74 -25.92
C TYR A 250 -11.53 9.52 -25.10
N LEU A 251 -10.66 9.12 -24.19
CA LEU A 251 -10.81 8.00 -23.28
C LEU A 251 -10.80 8.57 -21.86
N ASP A 252 -11.93 8.51 -21.17
CA ASP A 252 -11.98 8.77 -19.73
C ASP A 252 -11.27 7.62 -19.02
N MET A 253 -10.22 7.95 -18.28
CA MET A 253 -9.34 6.97 -17.66
C MET A 253 -9.73 6.66 -16.23
N GLY A 254 -10.73 7.36 -15.72
CA GLY A 254 -10.82 7.51 -14.29
C GLY A 254 -9.89 8.60 -13.78
N ILE A 255 -9.96 8.78 -12.47
CA ILE A 255 -9.03 9.56 -11.67
C ILE A 255 -8.74 11.01 -12.11
N GLY A 256 -9.68 11.64 -12.81
CA GLY A 256 -9.49 12.98 -13.36
C GLY A 256 -8.50 13.05 -14.52
N LEU A 257 -8.27 11.95 -15.23
CA LEU A 257 -7.35 11.86 -16.37
C LEU A 257 -8.09 11.50 -17.67
N VAL A 258 -7.65 12.11 -18.78
CA VAL A 258 -8.17 11.81 -20.12
C VAL A 258 -7.03 11.47 -21.05
N PHE A 259 -7.13 10.32 -21.73
CA PHE A 259 -6.26 10.01 -22.86
C PHE A 259 -6.89 10.46 -24.16
N VAL A 260 -6.09 11.11 -24.99
CA VAL A 260 -6.50 11.57 -26.32
C VAL A 260 -5.65 10.85 -27.34
N VAL A 261 -6.31 10.22 -28.30
CA VAL A 261 -5.69 9.48 -29.40
C VAL A 261 -6.05 10.15 -30.71
N ASP A 262 -5.06 10.56 -31.49
CA ASP A 262 -5.28 11.01 -32.87
C ASP A 262 -5.47 9.77 -33.78
N LEU A 263 -6.64 9.67 -34.39
CA LEU A 263 -7.02 8.61 -35.29
C LEU A 263 -6.56 8.88 -36.73
N ALA A 264 -6.10 10.10 -37.05
CA ALA A 264 -5.69 10.45 -38.41
C ALA A 264 -4.49 9.60 -38.86
N GLY A 265 -4.72 8.75 -39.87
CA GLY A 265 -3.68 7.87 -40.40
C GLY A 265 -3.21 6.77 -39.42
N GLN A 266 -3.95 6.54 -38.32
CA GLN A 266 -3.66 5.47 -37.37
C GLN A 266 -4.10 4.12 -37.96
N PRO A 267 -3.17 3.16 -38.16
CA PRO A 267 -3.54 1.80 -38.56
C PRO A 267 -4.24 1.05 -37.42
N PRO A 268 -4.92 -0.07 -37.71
CA PRO A 268 -5.41 -0.98 -36.68
C PRO A 268 -4.32 -1.34 -35.67
N VAL A 269 -4.69 -1.31 -34.40
CA VAL A 269 -3.79 -1.39 -33.24
C VAL A 269 -3.87 -2.82 -32.69
N VAL A 270 -2.72 -3.45 -32.46
CA VAL A 270 -2.67 -4.78 -31.82
C VAL A 270 -2.29 -4.63 -30.36
N ASP A 271 -1.35 -3.74 -30.06
CA ASP A 271 -0.84 -3.45 -28.72
C ASP A 271 -0.90 -1.94 -28.45
N TRP A 272 -1.08 -1.54 -27.18
CA TRP A 272 -1.11 -0.15 -26.74
C TRP A 272 0.11 0.67 -27.19
N LYS A 273 1.27 0.01 -27.30
CA LYS A 273 2.50 0.64 -27.81
C LYS A 273 2.42 1.04 -29.28
N ASP A 274 1.51 0.45 -30.07
CA ASP A 274 1.37 0.70 -31.52
C ASP A 274 0.56 1.99 -31.82
N LEU A 275 0.01 2.63 -30.79
CA LEU A 275 -0.63 3.94 -30.91
C LEU A 275 0.42 5.02 -31.18
N ARG A 276 0.32 5.65 -32.35
CA ARG A 276 1.32 6.61 -32.88
C ARG A 276 1.25 7.97 -32.23
N ALA A 277 0.05 8.46 -31.96
CA ALA A 277 -0.20 9.79 -31.41
C ALA A 277 -1.21 9.67 -30.27
N LYS A 278 -0.68 9.62 -29.04
CA LYS A 278 -1.47 9.60 -27.82
C LYS A 278 -0.85 10.53 -26.78
N GLN A 279 -1.69 11.27 -26.06
CA GLN A 279 -1.26 12.16 -24.99
C GLN A 279 -2.27 12.10 -23.85
N GLY A 280 -1.77 12.12 -22.62
CA GLY A 280 -2.58 12.22 -21.41
C GLY A 280 -2.77 13.67 -20.99
N TYR A 281 -3.94 13.98 -20.46
CA TYR A 281 -4.35 15.31 -19.99
C TYR A 281 -5.08 15.21 -18.66
N TYR A 282 -5.08 16.30 -17.90
CA TYR A 282 -5.94 16.44 -16.74
C TYR A 282 -7.34 16.87 -17.16
N LEU A 283 -8.36 16.20 -16.62
CA LEU A 283 -9.72 16.73 -16.60
C LEU A 283 -9.78 17.82 -15.51
N PRO A 284 -10.22 19.06 -15.81
CA PRO A 284 -10.34 20.12 -14.79
C PRO A 284 -11.40 19.82 -13.73
N GLU A 285 -11.28 20.44 -12.54
CA GLU A 285 -12.05 20.01 -11.36
C GLU A 285 -13.57 20.01 -11.52
N ASP A 286 -14.08 21.02 -12.22
CA ASP A 286 -15.50 21.26 -12.45
C ASP A 286 -15.92 20.99 -13.91
N SER A 287 -15.09 20.28 -14.69
CA SER A 287 -15.39 19.96 -16.08
C SER A 287 -16.01 18.58 -16.23
N ASP A 288 -17.07 18.50 -17.03
CA ASP A 288 -17.59 17.22 -17.50
C ASP A 288 -16.68 16.66 -18.60
N PHE A 289 -16.43 15.36 -18.56
CA PHE A 289 -15.72 14.65 -19.63
C PHE A 289 -16.39 14.86 -21.00
N ALA A 290 -17.71 15.00 -21.04
CA ALA A 290 -18.46 15.27 -22.27
C ALA A 290 -18.00 16.57 -22.98
N ASP A 291 -17.62 17.56 -22.18
CA ASP A 291 -17.23 18.92 -22.63
C ASP A 291 -15.72 19.12 -22.70
N PHE A 292 -14.91 18.11 -22.32
CA PHE A 292 -13.46 18.22 -22.30
C PHE A 292 -12.88 18.58 -23.68
N ASP A 293 -11.81 19.38 -23.70
CA ASP A 293 -11.09 19.70 -24.93
C ASP A 293 -9.58 19.74 -24.69
N HIS A 294 -8.88 18.88 -25.43
CA HIS A 294 -7.42 18.73 -25.33
C HIS A 294 -6.64 19.94 -25.85
N GLU A 295 -7.26 20.82 -26.64
CA GLU A 295 -6.63 22.05 -27.13
C GLU A 295 -6.47 23.10 -26.02
N THR A 296 -7.30 23.02 -24.98
CA THR A 296 -7.30 23.97 -23.84
C THR A 296 -6.87 23.33 -22.53
N ALA A 297 -6.90 22.00 -22.44
CA ALA A 297 -6.52 21.25 -21.25
C ALA A 297 -5.00 21.20 -21.03
N ALA A 298 -4.60 21.13 -19.76
CA ALA A 298 -3.21 20.94 -19.38
C ALA A 298 -2.77 19.48 -19.67
N PRO A 299 -1.69 19.27 -20.45
CA PRO A 299 -1.16 17.94 -20.67
C PRO A 299 -0.47 17.42 -19.40
N ILE A 300 -0.46 16.11 -19.23
CA ILE A 300 0.39 15.45 -18.22
C ILE A 300 1.86 15.71 -18.59
N PRO A 301 2.70 16.19 -17.66
CA PRO A 301 4.11 16.46 -17.93
C PRO A 301 4.87 15.25 -18.49
N GLU A 302 5.84 15.51 -19.37
CA GLU A 302 6.73 14.47 -19.88
C GLU A 302 7.51 13.80 -18.74
N GLY A 303 7.81 12.51 -18.88
CA GLY A 303 8.54 11.72 -17.87
C GLY A 303 7.66 11.03 -16.82
N ILE A 304 6.35 11.30 -16.80
CA ILE A 304 5.39 10.59 -15.96
C ILE A 304 4.91 9.32 -16.67
N GLY A 305 5.22 8.16 -16.08
CA GLY A 305 4.72 6.87 -16.56
C GLY A 305 3.39 6.53 -15.92
N LEU A 306 2.34 6.36 -16.73
CA LEU A 306 1.07 5.78 -16.29
C LEU A 306 1.07 4.28 -16.59
N PHE A 307 0.86 3.46 -15.56
CA PHE A 307 0.80 2.01 -15.67
C PHE A 307 -0.65 1.55 -15.56
N PHE A 308 -1.07 0.73 -16.51
CA PHE A 308 -2.43 0.18 -16.59
C PHE A 308 -2.37 -1.33 -16.58
N ASP A 309 -3.42 -1.96 -16.04
CA ASP A 309 -3.56 -3.41 -16.13
C ASP A 309 -3.86 -3.87 -17.58
N SER A 310 -3.72 -5.18 -17.81
CA SER A 310 -3.88 -5.78 -19.14
C SER A 310 -5.30 -5.69 -19.68
N ASP A 311 -6.31 -5.73 -18.81
CA ASP A 311 -7.71 -5.72 -19.22
C ASP A 311 -8.12 -4.32 -19.65
N PHE A 312 -7.67 -3.32 -18.90
CA PHE A 312 -7.88 -1.92 -19.21
C PHE A 312 -7.19 -1.50 -20.52
N THR A 313 -5.92 -1.86 -20.71
CA THR A 313 -5.21 -1.60 -21.99
C THR A 313 -5.86 -2.27 -23.18
N LYS A 314 -6.35 -3.51 -23.02
CA LYS A 314 -7.10 -4.21 -24.06
C LYS A 314 -8.40 -3.50 -24.41
N ALA A 315 -9.17 -3.06 -23.41
CA ALA A 315 -10.42 -2.32 -23.62
C ALA A 315 -10.19 -1.01 -24.39
N MET A 316 -9.11 -0.29 -24.10
CA MET A 316 -8.75 0.92 -24.85
C MET A 316 -8.39 0.61 -26.31
N VAL A 317 -7.57 -0.42 -26.57
CA VAL A 317 -7.21 -0.83 -27.94
C VAL A 317 -8.44 -1.25 -28.74
N GLU A 318 -9.38 -1.97 -28.11
CA GLU A 318 -10.65 -2.34 -28.74
C GLU A 318 -11.51 -1.11 -29.07
N ALA A 319 -11.54 -0.10 -28.19
CA ALA A 319 -12.24 1.15 -28.43
C ALA A 319 -11.65 1.91 -29.63
N VAL A 320 -10.32 2.04 -29.71
CA VAL A 320 -9.64 2.68 -30.84
C VAL A 320 -9.96 1.95 -32.15
N ASN A 321 -9.81 0.63 -32.18
CA ASN A 321 -10.07 -0.18 -33.38
C ASN A 321 -11.53 -0.15 -33.83
N ARG A 322 -12.47 -0.03 -32.89
CA ARG A 322 -13.89 0.16 -33.22
C ARG A 322 -14.09 1.48 -33.97
N GLU A 323 -13.52 2.58 -33.50
CA GLU A 323 -13.65 3.88 -34.17
C GLU A 323 -12.93 3.92 -35.53
N LEU A 324 -11.73 3.33 -35.65
CA LEU A 324 -11.02 3.24 -36.94
C LEU A 324 -11.85 2.50 -38.00
N ARG A 325 -12.55 1.42 -37.60
CA ARG A 325 -13.45 0.70 -38.51
C ARG A 325 -14.63 1.56 -38.96
N LEU A 326 -15.21 2.36 -38.07
CA LEU A 326 -16.30 3.28 -38.41
C LEU A 326 -15.82 4.37 -39.38
N ILE A 327 -14.64 4.94 -39.16
CA ILE A 327 -14.04 5.94 -40.06
C ILE A 327 -13.83 5.35 -41.46
N ASN A 328 -13.24 4.15 -41.55
CA ASN A 328 -13.01 3.49 -42.84
C ASN A 328 -14.32 3.13 -43.56
N ALA A 329 -15.36 2.75 -42.82
CA ALA A 329 -16.68 2.47 -43.39
C ALA A 329 -17.38 3.74 -43.93
N LEU A 330 -17.12 4.90 -43.31
CA LEU A 330 -17.72 6.19 -43.70
C LEU A 330 -16.91 6.92 -44.79
N GLY A 331 -15.58 6.77 -44.81
CA GLY A 331 -14.67 7.35 -45.81
C GLY A 331 -14.56 6.56 -47.11
N GLY A 332 -15.18 5.38 -47.20
CA GLY A 332 -15.26 4.55 -48.40
C GLY A 332 -16.43 4.88 -49.35
N LYS A 333 -16.98 6.09 -49.30
CA LYS A 333 -18.01 6.59 -50.23
C LYS A 333 -17.47 7.69 -51.13
#